data_AF-A0A327V6K4-F1
#
_entry.id   AF-A0A327V6K4-F1
#
_cell.length_a   1.000
_cell.length_b   1.000
_cell.length_c   1.000
_cell.angle_alpha   90.00
_cell.angle_beta   90.00
_cell.angle_gamma   90.00
#
_symmetry.space_group_name_H-M   'P 1'
#
loop_
_entity.id
_entity.type
_entity.pdbx_description
1 polymer ?
#
loop_
_entity_poly.entity_id
_entity_poly.type
_entity_poly.pdbx_seq_one_letter_code
_entity_poly.pdbx_strand_id
1 'polypeptide(L)' 'MEIGGLTGFALNLDDGRVQVVAEGRRENCHRLLDWLRSDDTPGRVDGVTEIWDTPRGGYEGFAIR' A
#
# COMPACT_ATOMS: atom_id res chain seq x y z
N MET A 1 -7.53 -0.94 -11.19
CA MET A 1 -6.10 -1.07 -11.58
C MET A 1 -5.54 -2.29 -10.86
N GLU A 2 -4.74 -3.12 -11.54
CA GLU A 2 -4.00 -4.21 -10.88
C GLU A 2 -2.49 -3.93 -11.01
N ILE A 3 -1.82 -3.80 -9.87
CA ILE A 3 -0.37 -3.51 -9.83
C ILE A 3 0.43 -4.81 -9.86
N GLY A 4 -0.12 -5.91 -9.30
CA GLY A 4 0.43 -7.26 -9.36
C GLY A 4 1.78 -7.42 -8.63
N GLY A 5 2.11 -8.63 -8.20
CA GLY A 5 3.43 -8.94 -7.64
C GLY A 5 3.79 -8.17 -6.35
N LEU A 6 2.78 -7.79 -5.57
CA LEU A 6 2.94 -7.23 -4.23
C LEU A 6 2.29 -8.17 -3.21
N THR A 7 2.94 -8.34 -2.06
CA THR A 7 2.38 -9.01 -0.87
C THR A 7 2.37 -8.05 0.31
N GLY A 8 1.54 -8.29 1.32
CA GLY A 8 1.38 -7.41 2.47
C GLY A 8 -0.07 -7.25 2.91
N PHE A 9 -0.44 -6.05 3.36
CA PHE A 9 -1.81 -5.78 3.79
C PHE A 9 -2.19 -4.30 3.72
N ALA A 10 -3.51 -4.06 3.71
CA ALA A 10 -4.11 -2.78 4.06
C ALA A 10 -4.94 -2.94 5.35
N LEU A 11 -4.79 -2.02 6.30
CA LEU A 11 -5.46 -2.02 7.60
C LEU A 11 -6.09 -0.66 7.85
N ASN A 12 -7.39 -0.65 8.19
CA ASN A 12 -8.05 0.57 8.65
C ASN A 12 -7.74 0.80 10.13
N LEU A 13 -7.25 1.99 10.45
CA LEU A 13 -7.01 2.43 11.82
C LEU A 13 -8.26 3.09 12.39
N ASP A 14 -8.37 3.09 13.72
CA ASP A 14 -9.49 3.68 14.45
C ASP A 14 -9.56 5.21 14.33
N ASP A 15 -8.44 5.85 14.00
CA ASP A 15 -8.33 7.29 13.73
C ASP A 15 -8.71 7.70 12.29
N GLY A 16 -9.19 6.75 11.48
CA GLY A 16 -9.64 6.99 10.11
C GLY A 16 -8.53 6.94 9.04
N ARG A 17 -7.27 6.66 9.42
CA ARG A 17 -6.19 6.43 8.46
C ARG A 17 -6.19 4.99 7.94
N VAL A 18 -5.56 4.78 6.80
CA VAL A 18 -5.28 3.45 6.25
C VAL A 18 -3.77 3.20 6.30
N GLN A 19 -3.36 2.12 6.98
CA GLN A 19 -1.99 1.63 6.91
C GLN A 19 -1.86 0.63 5.76
N VAL A 20 -0.91 0.88 4.87
CA VAL A 20 -0.57 -0.03 3.78
C VAL A 20 0.86 -0.53 3.97
N VAL A 21 1.03 -1.85 4.01
CA VAL A 21 2.33 -2.53 3.93
C VAL A 21 2.37 -3.30 2.61
N ALA A 22 3.37 -3.02 1.78
CA ALA A 22 3.52 -3.64 0.47
C ALA A 22 4.99 -4.02 0.22
N GLU A 23 5.24 -5.31 -0.02
CA GLU A 23 6.53 -5.87 -0.36
C GLU A 23 6.51 -6.43 -1.78
N GLY A 24 7.58 -6.19 -2.52
CA GLY A 24 7.74 -6.68 -3.88
C GLY A 24 8.82 -5.92 -4.63
N ARG A 25 8.78 -5.97 -5.96
CA ARG A 25 9.71 -5.19 -6.79
C ARG A 25 9.50 -3.70 -6.55
N ARG A 26 10.61 -2.95 -6.45
CA ARG A 26 10.57 -1.50 -6.19
C ARG A 26 9.68 -0.75 -7.18
N GLU A 27 9.71 -1.14 -8.45
CA GLU A 27 8.85 -0.56 -9.49
C GLU A 27 7.35 -0.71 -9.16
N ASN A 28 6.93 -1.86 -8.63
CA ASN A 28 5.53 -2.11 -8.28
C ASN A 28 5.13 -1.35 -7.01
N CYS A 29 6.02 -1.28 -6.02
CA CYS A 29 5.78 -0.46 -4.81
C CYS A 29 5.64 1.03 -5.16
N HIS A 30 6.46 1.54 -6.10
CA HIS A 30 6.33 2.92 -6.59
C HIS A 30 5.01 3.14 -7.31
N ARG A 31 4.59 2.23 -8.21
CA ARG A 31 3.27 2.33 -8.87
C ARG A 31 2.12 2.37 -7.86
N LEU A 32 2.23 1.62 -6.76
CA LEU A 32 1.24 1.66 -5.69
C LEU A 32 1.25 3.02 -4.98
N LEU A 33 2.42 3.53 -4.63
CA LEU A 33 2.58 4.83 -3.99
C LEU A 33 2.04 5.96 -4.87
N ASP A 34 2.34 5.94 -6.17
CA ASP A 34 1.85 6.94 -7.13
C ASP A 34 0.33 6.90 -7.25
N TRP A 35 -0.26 5.71 -7.30
CA TRP A 35 -1.72 5.56 -7.31
C TRP A 35 -2.36 6.03 -6.00
N LEU A 36 -1.76 5.72 -4.84
CA LEU A 36 -2.26 6.20 -3.54
C LEU A 36 -2.22 7.72 -3.40
N ARG A 37 -1.31 8.39 -4.13
CA ARG A 37 -1.18 9.85 -4.18
C ARG A 37 -2.05 10.50 -5.26
N SER A 38 -2.65 9.73 -6.15
CA SER A 38 -3.48 10.27 -7.23
C SER A 38 -4.92 10.48 -6.76
N ASP A 39 -5.67 11.25 -7.53
CA ASP A 39 -7.10 11.45 -7.31
C ASP A 39 -7.96 10.23 -7.71
N ASP A 40 -7.34 9.15 -8.19
CA ASP A 40 -8.02 7.92 -8.63
C ASP A 40 -8.19 6.89 -7.51
N THR A 41 -7.80 7.23 -6.28
CA THR A 41 -8.11 6.39 -5.11
C THR A 41 -9.60 6.43 -4.78
N PRO A 42 -10.21 5.29 -4.38
CA PRO A 42 -11.56 5.32 -3.83
C PRO A 42 -11.60 6.16 -2.55
N GLY A 43 -12.42 7.21 -2.53
CA GLY A 43 -12.56 8.12 -1.40
C GLY A 43 -11.75 9.40 -1.56
N ARG A 44 -11.45 10.07 -0.43
CA ARG A 44 -10.66 11.30 -0.40
C ARG A 44 -9.42 11.06 0.45
N VAL A 45 -8.25 11.13 -0.18
CA VAL A 45 -6.95 11.01 0.48
C VAL A 45 -6.37 12.41 0.66
N ASP A 46 -6.28 12.88 1.90
CA ASP A 46 -5.71 14.20 2.19
C ASP A 46 -4.16 14.19 2.15
N GLY A 47 -3.54 13.02 2.23
CA GLY A 47 -2.09 12.87 2.10
C GLY A 47 -1.61 11.43 2.27
N VAL A 48 -0.40 11.16 1.79
CA VAL A 48 0.28 9.86 1.91
C VAL A 48 1.66 10.08 2.51
N THR A 49 1.99 9.33 3.55
CA THR A 49 3.33 9.29 4.14
C THR A 49 3.93 7.91 3.90
N GLU A 50 5.05 7.84 3.19
CA GLU A 50 5.76 6.60 2.87
C GLU A 50 6.99 6.38 3.76
N ILE A 51 7.27 5.11 4.05
CA ILE A 51 8.50 4.66 4.68
C ILE A 51 9.00 3.47 3.86
N TRP A 52 10.28 3.49 3.49
CA TRP A 52 10.94 2.37 2.82
C TRP A 52 11.79 1.60 3.81
N ASP A 53 11.70 0.28 3.77
CA ASP A 53 12.43 -0.63 4.65
C ASP A 53 12.80 -1.91 3.89
N THR A 54 13.62 -2.75 4.51
CA THR A 54 13.94 -4.10 4.02
C THR A 54 12.70 -4.99 4.14
N PRO A 55 12.38 -5.83 3.13
CA PRO A 55 11.26 -6.77 3.22
C PRO A 55 11.38 -7.67 4.44
N ARG A 56 10.31 -7.74 5.24
CA ARG A 56 10.19 -8.58 6.43
C ARG A 56 9.78 -10.00 6.07
N GLY A 57 9.09 -10.17 4.93
CA GLY A 57 8.53 -11.45 4.53
C GLY A 57 7.36 -11.90 5.41
N GLY A 58 6.90 -13.14 5.20
CA GLY A 58 5.80 -13.73 5.97
C GLY A 58 4.40 -13.38 5.46
N TYR A 59 4.29 -12.74 4.29
CA TYR A 59 3.02 -12.49 3.62
C TYR A 59 2.81 -13.49 2.48
N GLU A 60 1.72 -14.26 2.53
CA GLU A 60 1.35 -15.22 1.48
C GLU A 60 0.59 -14.56 0.30
N GLY A 61 0.19 -13.30 0.47
CA GLY A 61 -0.55 -12.52 -0.51
C GLY A 61 -0.75 -11.09 -0.03
N PHE A 62 -1.70 -10.38 -0.63
CA PHE A 62 -2.13 -9.05 -0.18
C PHE A 62 -3.50 -9.14 0.47
N ALA A 63 -3.60 -8.83 1.76
CA ALA A 63 -4.85 -9.00 2.52
C ALA A 63 -5.42 -7.67 3.02
N ILE A 64 -6.73 -7.62 3.25
CA ILE A 64 -7.36 -6.57 4.06
C ILE A 64 -7.41 -7.06 5.50
N ARG A 65 -7.04 -6.20 6.44
CA ARG A 65 -7.03 -6.47 7.89
C ARG A 65 -7.90 -5.46 8.64
#